data_AF-A0A972CJK4-F1
#
_entry.id   AF-A0A972CJK4-F1
#
_cell.length_a   1.000
_cell.length_b   1.000
_cell.length_c   1.000
_cell.angle_alpha   90.00
_cell.angle_beta   90.00
_cell.angle_gamma   90.00
#
_symmetry.space_group_name_H-M   'P 1'
#
loop_
_entity.id
_entity.type
_entity.pdbx_description
1 polymer ?
#
loop_
_entity_poly.entity_id
_entity_poly.type
_entity_poly.pdbx_seq_one_letter_code
_entity_poly.pdbx_strand_id
1 'polypeptide(L)'
;MTKINIKWYPAIFAILHFLINLAFNLFNYFKNGVFNNSMLLGTGLGSFIILALNLVYIYLKKEKTPKIDERIKLNIIKFIAYASQIFFIALVILLTGASYLGLDAIPLPYLWILAIFNMLLVGLGTLIIKFK
;
A
#
# COMPACT_ATOMS: atom_id res chain seq x y z
N MET A 1 31.53 4.66 1.29
CA MET A 1 30.07 4.67 1.03
C MET A 1 29.64 3.27 0.61
N THR A 2 28.99 2.52 1.49
CA THR A 2 28.43 1.20 1.16
C THR A 2 27.25 1.38 0.20
N LYS A 3 27.35 0.85 -1.03
CA LYS A 3 26.23 0.86 -1.98
C LYS A 3 25.14 -0.08 -1.47
N ILE A 4 24.08 0.49 -0.92
CA ILE A 4 22.87 -0.25 -0.58
C ILE A 4 22.31 -0.85 -1.89
N ASN A 5 22.10 -2.16 -1.91
CA ASN A 5 21.52 -2.85 -3.05
C ASN A 5 20.06 -2.41 -3.22
N ILE A 6 19.72 -1.85 -4.38
CA ILE A 6 18.41 -1.24 -4.71
C ILE A 6 17.24 -2.18 -4.38
N LYS A 7 17.43 -3.50 -4.45
CA LYS A 7 16.40 -4.51 -4.12
C LYS A 7 15.89 -4.43 -2.67
N TRP A 8 16.69 -3.92 -1.73
CA TRP A 8 16.30 -3.80 -0.31
C TRP A 8 15.68 -2.45 0.04
N TYR A 9 15.66 -1.50 -0.89
CA TYR A 9 15.14 -0.14 -0.65
C TYR A 9 13.70 -0.13 -0.11
N PRO A 10 12.74 -0.92 -0.64
CA PRO A 10 11.38 -0.95 -0.11
C PRO A 10 11.30 -1.45 1.34
N ALA A 11 12.07 -2.48 1.68
CA ALA A 11 12.14 -3.00 3.05
C ALA A 11 12.75 -1.98 4.02
N ILE A 12 13.84 -1.31 3.61
CA ILE A 12 14.48 -0.27 4.42
C ILE A 12 13.50 0.88 4.68
N PHE A 13 12.79 1.31 3.64
CA PHE A 13 11.78 2.37 3.77
C PHE A 13 10.64 1.97 4.73
N ALA A 14 10.14 0.74 4.64
CA ALA A 14 9.09 0.23 5.53
C ALA A 14 9.53 0.19 7.01
N ILE A 15 10.77 -0.22 7.28
CA ILE A 15 11.34 -0.23 8.63
C ILE A 15 11.52 1.20 9.14
N LEU A 16 12.08 2.10 8.31
CA LEU A 16 12.29 3.49 8.68
C LEU A 16 10.95 4.18 9.00
N HIS A 17 9.93 3.95 8.18
CA HIS A 17 8.60 4.51 8.38
C HIS A 17 7.97 4.02 9.69
N PHE A 18 8.12 2.74 10.03
CA PHE A 18 7.66 2.21 11.32
C PHE A 18 8.40 2.87 12.49
N LEU A 19 9.73 2.97 12.42
CA LEU A 19 10.54 3.57 13.49
C LEU A 19 10.23 5.05 13.71
N ILE A 20 9.99 5.82 12.64
CA ILE A 20 9.58 7.23 12.73
C ILE A 20 8.24 7.34 13.46
N ASN A 21 7.27 6.51 13.09
CA ASN A 21 5.95 6.52 13.73
C ASN A 21 6.01 6.08 15.19
N LEU A 22 6.86 5.09 15.52
CA LEU A 22 7.09 4.67 16.91
C LEU A 22 7.71 5.80 17.73
N ALA A 23 8.75 6.46 17.22
CA ALA A 23 9.39 7.58 17.89
C ALA A 23 8.43 8.76 18.11
N PHE A 24 7.60 9.06 17.09
CA PHE A 24 6.57 10.09 17.20
C PHE A 24 5.51 9.75 18.25
N ASN A 25 5.09 8.48 18.33
CA ASN A 25 4.12 8.03 19.32
C ASN A 25 4.69 8.10 20.74
N LEU A 26 5.96 7.72 20.93
CA LEU A 26 6.68 7.87 22.20
C LEU A 26 6.82 9.34 22.59
N PHE A 27 7.14 10.23 21.65
CA PHE A 27 7.19 11.66 21.91
C PHE A 27 5.84 12.22 22.39
N ASN A 28 4.74 11.82 21.74
CA ASN A 28 3.39 12.21 22.17
C ASN A 28 3.03 11.64 23.54
N TYR A 29 3.49 10.43 23.87
CA TYR A 29 3.30 9.85 25.20
C TYR A 29 4.02 10.65 26.29
N PHE A 30 5.27 11.07 26.07
CA PHE A 30 5.98 11.91 27.04
C PHE A 30 5.37 13.31 27.19
N LYS A 31 4.82 13.88 26.11
CA LYS A 31 4.23 15.22 26.14
C LYS A 31 2.81 15.26 26.70
N ASN A 32 1.97 14.32 26.28
CA ASN A 32 0.53 14.36 26.51
C ASN A 32 0.01 13.16 27.33
N GLY A 33 0.86 12.18 27.67
CA GLY A 33 0.47 10.95 28.38
C GLY A 33 -0.34 9.95 27.53
N VAL A 34 -0.59 10.25 26.25
CA VAL A 34 -1.43 9.43 25.36
C VAL A 34 -0.56 8.61 24.43
N PHE A 35 -0.68 7.29 24.53
CA PHE A 35 -0.06 6.34 23.60
C PHE A 35 -1.11 5.77 22.64
N ASN A 36 -0.95 6.02 21.35
CA ASN A 36 -1.94 5.61 20.35
C ASN A 36 -1.60 4.21 19.81
N ASN A 37 -2.14 3.18 20.46
CA ASN A 37 -2.00 1.77 20.07
C ASN A 37 -2.52 1.49 18.66
N SER A 38 -3.64 2.12 18.25
CA SER A 38 -4.25 1.91 16.94
C SER A 38 -3.34 2.38 15.81
N MET A 39 -2.68 3.53 15.98
CA MET A 39 -1.69 4.04 15.04
C MET A 39 -0.47 3.11 14.92
N LEU A 40 0.01 2.57 16.05
CA LEU A 40 1.16 1.68 16.06
C LEU A 40 0.84 0.33 15.38
N LEU A 41 -0.33 -0.23 15.65
CA LEU A 41 -0.78 -1.47 15.00
C LEU A 41 -0.99 -1.27 13.49
N GLY A 42 -1.62 -0.18 13.08
CA GLY A 42 -1.82 0.11 11.65
C GLY A 42 -0.50 0.28 10.90
N THR A 43 0.43 1.06 11.45
CA THR A 43 1.76 1.26 10.83
C THR A 43 2.61 -0.01 10.88
N GLY A 44 2.54 -0.78 11.98
CA GLY A 44 3.24 -2.07 12.11
C GLY A 44 2.77 -3.10 11.08
N LEU A 45 1.46 -3.27 10.94
CA LEU A 45 0.88 -4.19 9.94
C LEU A 45 1.24 -3.76 8.50
N GLY A 46 1.14 -2.47 8.19
CA GLY A 46 1.53 -1.95 6.88
C GLY A 46 3.00 -2.21 6.54
N SER A 47 3.90 -1.92 7.47
CA SER A 47 5.34 -2.16 7.29
C SER A 47 5.66 -3.66 7.19
N PHE A 48 4.96 -4.52 7.93
CA PHE A 48 5.12 -5.96 7.86
C PHE A 48 4.73 -6.52 6.48
N ILE A 49 3.60 -6.08 5.91
CA ILE A 49 3.15 -6.50 4.59
C ILE A 49 4.19 -6.13 3.52
N ILE A 50 4.72 -4.90 3.57
CA ILE A 50 5.74 -4.44 2.62
C ILE A 50 7.03 -5.25 2.76
N LEU A 51 7.44 -5.57 3.99
CA LEU A 51 8.59 -6.44 4.24
C LEU A 51 8.38 -7.85 3.67
N ALA A 52 7.22 -8.46 3.94
CA ALA A 52 6.89 -9.79 3.44
C ALA A 52 6.90 -9.82 1.90
N LEU A 53 6.27 -8.85 1.25
CA LEU A 53 6.27 -8.73 -0.22
C LEU A 53 7.68 -8.52 -0.78
N ASN A 54 8.50 -7.70 -0.13
CA ASN A 54 9.88 -7.46 -0.60
C ASN A 54 10.75 -8.71 -0.43
N LEU A 55 10.58 -9.47 0.65
CA LEU A 55 11.25 -10.75 0.84
C LEU A 55 10.86 -11.73 -0.27
N VAL A 56 9.55 -11.90 -0.51
CA VAL A 56 9.05 -12.73 -1.62
C VAL A 56 9.64 -12.29 -2.96
N TYR A 57 9.68 -10.98 -3.23
CA TYR A 57 10.27 -10.43 -4.45
C TYR A 57 11.77 -10.76 -4.59
N ILE A 58 12.55 -10.62 -3.52
CA ILE A 58 13.98 -10.91 -3.53
C ILE A 58 14.24 -12.40 -3.74
N TYR A 59 13.47 -13.28 -3.10
CA TYR A 59 13.61 -14.73 -3.23
C TYR A 59 13.14 -15.26 -4.60
N LEU A 60 12.10 -14.67 -5.18
CA LEU A 60 11.55 -15.12 -6.47
C LEU A 60 12.35 -14.58 -7.67
N LYS A 61 13.00 -13.43 -7.55
CA LYS A 61 13.66 -12.79 -8.69
C LYS A 61 15.04 -13.41 -8.98
N LYS A 62 15.06 -14.47 -9.78
CA LYS A 62 16.28 -14.95 -10.45
C LYS A 62 16.80 -13.85 -11.37
N GLU A 63 18.09 -13.50 -11.25
CA GLU A 63 18.72 -12.37 -11.96
C GLU A 63 18.74 -12.49 -13.50
N LYS A 64 18.26 -13.61 -14.05
CA LYS A 64 18.17 -13.89 -15.47
C LYS A 64 16.76 -13.68 -16.03
N THR A 65 16.06 -12.61 -15.64
CA THR A 65 14.85 -12.23 -16.37
C THR A 65 15.26 -11.73 -17.76
N PRO A 66 14.89 -12.40 -18.86
CA PRO A 66 15.16 -11.91 -20.21
C PRO A 66 14.53 -10.52 -20.40
N LYS A 67 15.04 -9.74 -21.36
CA LYS A 67 14.43 -8.45 -21.72
C LYS A 67 12.95 -8.69 -22.00
N ILE A 68 12.10 -7.97 -21.27
CA ILE A 68 10.65 -8.09 -21.35
C ILE A 68 10.23 -7.66 -22.77
N ASP A 69 9.74 -8.62 -23.56
CA ASP A 69 9.12 -8.32 -24.86
C ASP A 69 7.92 -7.38 -24.68
N GLU A 70 7.64 -6.55 -25.70
CA GLU A 70 6.54 -5.57 -25.66
C GLU A 70 5.18 -6.21 -25.34
N ARG A 71 4.95 -7.47 -25.78
CA ARG A 71 3.73 -8.22 -25.46
C ARG A 71 3.59 -8.52 -23.97
N ILE A 72 4.69 -8.87 -23.29
CA ILE A 72 4.68 -9.16 -21.86
C ILE A 72 4.43 -7.87 -21.08
N LYS A 73 5.02 -6.75 -21.51
CA LYS A 73 4.79 -5.44 -20.90
C LYS A 73 3.32 -5.03 -20.96
N LEU A 74 2.67 -5.20 -22.13
CA LEU A 74 1.24 -4.91 -22.28
C LEU A 74 0.36 -5.82 -21.41
N ASN A 75 0.70 -7.10 -21.29
CA ASN A 75 -0.04 -8.03 -20.42
C ASN A 75 0.12 -7.68 -18.93
N ILE A 76 1.32 -7.26 -18.50
CA ILE A 76 1.54 -6.79 -17.12
C ILE A 76 0.72 -5.54 -16.83
N ILE A 77 0.68 -4.58 -17.77
CA ILE A 77 -0.13 -3.36 -17.62
C ILE A 77 -1.62 -3.71 -17.50
N LYS A 78 -2.13 -4.61 -18.36
CA LYS A 78 -3.51 -5.09 -18.27
C LYS A 78 -3.79 -5.79 -16.93
N PHE A 79 -2.89 -6.65 -16.48
CA PHE A 79 -3.01 -7.34 -15.20
C PHE A 79 -3.08 -6.36 -14.02
N ILE A 80 -2.18 -5.37 -13.97
CA ILE A 80 -2.18 -4.34 -12.92
C ILE A 80 -3.48 -3.53 -12.96
N ALA A 81 -3.97 -3.18 -14.16
CA ALA A 81 -5.24 -2.48 -14.31
C ALA A 81 -6.43 -3.29 -13.77
N TYR A 82 -6.52 -4.59 -14.08
CA TYR A 82 -7.58 -5.45 -13.54
C TYR A 82 -7.42 -5.70 -12.04
N ALA A 83 -6.20 -5.96 -11.56
CA ALA A 83 -5.93 -6.17 -10.13
C ALA A 83 -6.31 -4.94 -9.29
N SER A 84 -6.05 -3.73 -9.80
CA SER A 84 -6.47 -2.48 -9.16
C SER A 84 -7.99 -2.39 -9.00
N GLN A 85 -8.76 -2.81 -10.02
CA GLN A 85 -10.22 -2.81 -9.97
C GLN A 85 -10.77 -3.86 -9.00
N ILE A 86 -10.18 -5.06 -8.98
CA ILE A 86 -10.58 -6.13 -8.03
C ILE A 86 -10.33 -5.69 -6.59
N PHE A 87 -9.15 -5.11 -6.31
CA PHE A 87 -8.84 -4.56 -4.99
C PHE A 87 -9.84 -3.46 -4.59
N PHE A 88 -10.20 -2.60 -5.55
CA PHE A 88 -11.19 -1.54 -5.32
C PHE A 88 -12.57 -2.09 -4.97
N ILE A 89 -13.07 -3.08 -5.71
CA ILE A 89 -14.34 -3.75 -5.42
C ILE A 89 -14.32 -4.35 -4.01
N ALA A 90 -13.24 -5.04 -3.64
CA ALA A 90 -13.08 -5.59 -2.30
C ALA A 90 -13.11 -4.49 -1.23
N LEU A 91 -12.44 -3.36 -1.46
CA LEU A 91 -12.41 -2.22 -0.56
C LEU A 91 -13.81 -1.59 -0.36
N VAL A 92 -14.61 -1.44 -1.43
CA VAL A 92 -16.00 -0.93 -1.34
C VAL A 92 -16.91 -1.87 -0.56
N ILE A 93 -16.81 -3.19 -0.79
CA ILE A 93 -17.59 -4.19 -0.05
C ILE A 93 -17.28 -4.10 1.45
N LEU A 94 -15.99 -4.03 1.79
CA LEU A 94 -15.53 -3.98 3.17
C LEU A 94 -15.97 -2.68 3.86
N LEU A 95 -15.90 -1.55 3.15
CA LEU A 95 -16.38 -0.24 3.63
C LEU A 95 -17.90 -0.20 3.82
N THR A 96 -18.65 -0.78 2.90
CA THR A 96 -20.11 -0.85 2.97
C THR A 96 -20.55 -1.74 4.14
N GLY A 97 -19.89 -2.89 4.32
CA GLY A 97 -20.10 -3.75 5.49
C GLY A 97 -19.78 -3.04 6.81
N ALA A 98 -18.64 -2.33 6.87
CA ALA A 98 -18.27 -1.55 8.04
C ALA A 98 -19.26 -0.40 8.33
N SER A 99 -19.78 0.24 7.29
CA SER A 99 -20.81 1.29 7.40
C SER A 99 -22.11 0.73 7.95
N TYR A 100 -22.53 -0.45 7.48
CA TYR A 100 -23.73 -1.12 7.95
C TYR A 100 -23.64 -1.57 9.41
N LEU A 101 -22.46 -1.99 9.86
CA LEU A 101 -22.20 -2.41 11.23
C LEU A 101 -22.06 -1.25 12.23
N GLY A 102 -22.09 0.01 11.78
CA GLY A 102 -22.00 1.18 12.67
C GLY A 102 -20.69 1.24 13.47
N LEU A 103 -19.57 0.84 12.86
CA LEU A 103 -18.27 0.86 13.53
C LEU A 103 -17.75 2.29 13.71
N ASP A 104 -18.14 2.94 14.80
CA ASP A 104 -17.76 4.32 15.15
C ASP A 104 -16.24 4.51 15.40
N ALA A 105 -15.51 3.40 15.60
CA ALA A 105 -14.06 3.43 15.84
C ALA A 105 -13.24 3.87 14.61
N ILE A 106 -13.83 3.84 13.41
CA ILE A 106 -13.16 4.16 12.15
C ILE A 106 -13.88 5.37 11.56
N PRO A 107 -13.18 6.46 11.19
CA PRO A 107 -13.84 7.61 10.61
C PRO A 107 -14.15 7.32 9.12
N LEU A 108 -15.24 6.58 8.91
CA LEU A 108 -15.71 6.08 7.61
C LEU A 108 -15.79 7.13 6.48
N PRO A 109 -16.19 8.40 6.73
CA PRO A 109 -16.25 9.40 5.67
C PRO A 109 -14.90 9.63 4.96
N TYR A 110 -13.78 9.61 5.68
CA TYR A 110 -12.46 9.80 5.08
C TYR A 110 -12.03 8.60 4.21
N LEU A 111 -12.44 7.39 4.57
CA LEU A 111 -12.16 6.19 3.77
C LEU A 111 -12.99 6.18 2.48
N TRP A 112 -14.23 6.66 2.53
CA TRP A 112 -15.05 6.85 1.32
C TRP A 112 -14.45 7.89 0.38
N ILE A 113 -13.91 9.00 0.90
CA ILE A 113 -13.21 10.01 0.10
C ILE A 113 -11.99 9.39 -0.60
N LEU A 114 -11.18 8.60 0.12
CA LEU A 114 -10.03 7.91 -0.46
C LEU A 114 -10.45 6.91 -1.55
N ALA A 115 -11.55 6.18 -1.33
CA ALA A 115 -12.09 5.26 -2.33
C ALA A 115 -12.51 6.02 -3.60
N ILE A 116 -13.32 7.07 -3.48
CA ILE A 116 -13.79 7.86 -4.63
C ILE A 116 -12.62 8.49 -5.38
N PHE A 117 -11.63 9.04 -4.66
CA PHE A 117 -10.44 9.63 -5.27
C PHE A 117 -9.61 8.61 -6.04
N ASN A 118 -9.44 7.40 -5.49
CA ASN A 118 -8.78 6.30 -6.18
C ASN A 118 -9.53 5.91 -7.46
N MET A 119 -10.85 5.82 -7.39
CA MET A 119 -11.72 5.51 -8.53
C MET A 119 -11.53 6.50 -9.69
N LEU A 120 -11.44 7.80 -9.38
CA LEU A 120 -11.16 8.86 -10.35
C LEU A 120 -9.77 8.71 -10.98
N LEU A 121 -8.73 8.47 -10.17
CA LEU A 121 -7.36 8.28 -10.67
C LEU A 121 -7.23 7.06 -11.57
N VAL A 122 -7.84 5.92 -11.18
CA VAL A 122 -7.83 4.71 -12.00
C VAL A 122 -8.65 4.90 -13.27
N GLY A 123 -9.82 5.55 -13.18
CA GLY A 123 -10.63 5.92 -14.34
C GLY A 123 -9.86 6.75 -15.36
N LEU A 124 -9.16 7.79 -14.91
CA LEU A 124 -8.28 8.60 -15.76
C LEU A 124 -7.11 7.77 -16.33
N GLY A 125 -6.49 6.91 -15.52
CA GLY A 125 -5.42 6.02 -15.97
C GLY A 125 -5.87 5.07 -17.09
N THR A 126 -7.08 4.51 -16.99
CA THR A 126 -7.64 3.65 -18.05
C THR A 126 -7.96 4.41 -19.34
N LEU A 127 -8.44 5.65 -19.25
CA LEU A 127 -8.66 6.51 -20.44
C LEU A 127 -7.33 6.76 -21.17
N ILE A 128 -6.26 7.10 -20.46
CA ILE A 128 -4.95 7.37 -21.05
C ILE A 128 -4.41 6.15 -21.80
N ILE A 129 -4.59 4.94 -21.27
CA ILE A 129 -4.17 3.69 -21.93
C ILE A 129 -5.01 3.42 -23.18
N LYS A 130 -6.29 3.79 -23.19
CA LYS A 130 -7.18 3.59 -24.35
C LYS A 130 -6.87 4.55 -25.51
N PHE A 131 -6.37 5.75 -25.22
CA PHE A 131 -6.04 6.77 -26.22
C PHE A 131 -4.58 6.71 -26.73
N LYS A 132 -3.82 5.70 -26.32
CA LYS A 132 -2.44 5.47 -26.73
C LYS A 132 -2.32 4.15 -27.49
#